data_AF-A0A429AGX0-F1
#
_entry.id   AF-A0A429AGX0-F1
#
_cell.length_a   1.000
_cell.length_b   1.000
_cell.length_c   1.000
_cell.angle_alpha   90.00
_cell.angle_beta   90.00
_cell.angle_gamma   90.00
#
_symmetry.space_group_name_H-M   'P 1'
#
loop_
_entity.id
_entity.type
_entity.pdbx_description
1 polymer ?
#
loop_
_entity_poly.entity_id
_entity_poly.type
_entity_poly.pdbx_seq_one_letter_code
_entity_poly.pdbx_strand_id
1 'polypeptide(L)' 'MGDCWDHDLVVEKVHQAACNTLYPRCSGGGRACPPEDCGGPEGYAEHLGALRHRKGWKYQAKHLFGTTI' A
#
# COMPACT_ATOMS: atom_id res chain seq x y z
N MET A 1 -14.73 7.27 -3.10
CA MET A 1 -13.47 7.81 -2.55
C MET A 1 -12.65 6.61 -2.12
N GLY A 2 -11.35 6.59 -2.43
CA GLY A 2 -10.50 5.41 -2.24
C GLY A 2 -10.13 5.16 -0.77
N ASP A 3 -9.02 4.48 -0.56
CA ASP A 3 -8.60 3.89 0.71
C ASP A 3 -7.94 4.84 1.73
N CYS A 4 -7.92 6.16 1.47
CA CYS A 4 -7.34 7.17 2.36
C CYS A 4 -5.90 6.85 2.84
N TRP A 5 -5.04 6.41 1.92
CA TRP A 5 -3.61 6.26 2.19
C TRP A 5 -2.91 7.61 2.27
N ASP A 6 -2.09 7.80 3.30
CA ASP A 6 -1.21 8.96 3.44
C ASP A 6 0.24 8.59 3.08
N HIS A 7 0.91 9.51 2.38
CA HIS A 7 2.33 9.38 2.04
C HIS A 7 3.11 10.58 2.58
N ASP A 8 4.11 10.30 3.42
CA ASP A 8 5.08 11.31 3.82
C ASP A 8 6.11 11.52 2.71
N LEU A 9 6.14 12.72 2.14
CA LEU A 9 7.12 13.13 1.13
C LEU A 9 8.14 14.08 1.75
N VAL A 10 9.36 13.59 1.97
CA VAL A 10 10.45 14.35 2.57
C VAL A 10 11.57 14.54 1.56
N VAL A 11 11.98 15.80 1.35
CA VAL A 11 13.17 16.11 0.55
C VAL A 11 14.40 15.95 1.44
N GLU A 12 15.06 14.80 1.33
CA GLU A 12 16.25 14.52 2.13
C GLU A 12 17.48 15.27 1.65
N LYS A 13 17.68 15.34 0.32
CA LYS A 13 18.84 15.97 -0.33
C LYS A 13 18.47 16.54 -1.69
N VAL A 14 19.13 17.63 -2.07
CA VAL A 14 19.06 18.21 -3.42
C VAL A 14 20.44 18.14 -4.06
N HIS A 15 20.50 17.58 -5.26
CA HIS A 15 21.74 17.40 -6.03
C HIS A 15 21.59 17.99 -7.43
N GLN A 16 22.71 18.27 -8.09
CA GLN A 16 22.70 18.54 -9.53
C GLN A 16 22.25 17.28 -10.28
N ALA A 17 21.46 17.46 -11.34
CA ALA A 17 21.01 16.36 -12.17
C ALA A 17 22.21 15.66 -12.83
N ALA A 18 22.29 14.34 -12.69
CA ALA A 18 23.35 13.57 -13.36
C ALA A 18 23.18 13.60 -14.88
N CYS A 19 24.30 13.79 -15.59
CA CYS A 19 24.33 13.80 -17.06
C CYS A 19 23.81 12.47 -17.64
N ASN A 20 23.12 12.54 -18.77
CA ASN A 20 22.57 11.40 -19.52
C ASN A 20 21.76 10.39 -18.68
N THR A 21 21.10 10.86 -17.62
CA THR A 21 20.28 10.01 -16.74
C THR A 21 18.79 10.26 -16.95
N LEU A 22 18.03 9.18 -17.14
CA LEU A 22 16.57 9.21 -17.15
C LEU A 22 16.02 9.16 -15.71
N TYR A 23 15.02 9.99 -15.44
CA TYR A 23 14.33 10.11 -14.14
C TYR A 23 12.82 9.92 -14.33
N PRO A 24 12.06 9.56 -13.27
CA PRO A 24 12.49 9.30 -11.89
C PRO A 24 13.23 7.95 -11.74
N ARG A 25 14.03 7.82 -10.67
CA ARG A 25 14.68 6.55 -10.32
C ARG A 25 14.37 6.19 -8.87
N CYS A 26 14.04 4.93 -8.65
CA CYS A 26 13.93 4.36 -7.31
C CYS A 26 15.30 3.78 -6.93
N SER A 27 16.01 4.44 -6.02
CA SER A 27 17.32 3.99 -5.54
C SER A 27 17.23 2.99 -4.38
N GLY A 28 16.05 2.84 -3.77
CA GLY A 28 15.83 1.95 -2.64
C GLY A 28 14.36 1.86 -2.24
N GLY A 29 14.05 0.88 -1.39
CA GLY A 29 12.71 0.63 -0.88
C GLY A 29 12.73 -0.55 0.10
N GLY A 30 11.62 -0.75 0.81
CA GLY A 30 11.50 -1.83 1.77
C GLY A 30 10.05 -2.25 1.98
N ARG A 31 9.85 -3.55 2.25
CA ARG A 31 8.55 -4.22 2.35
C ARG A 31 7.77 -4.20 1.02
N ALA A 32 6.70 -4.98 0.95
CA ALA A 32 5.76 -4.92 -0.16
C ALA A 32 4.79 -3.75 0.03
N CYS A 33 4.33 -3.16 -1.07
CA CYS A 33 3.22 -2.21 -1.03
C CYS A 33 1.93 -2.93 -0.59
N PRO A 34 1.02 -2.23 0.13
CA PRO A 34 -0.33 -2.73 0.35
C PRO A 34 -1.01 -3.05 -0.99
N PRO A 35 -1.83 -4.12 -1.06
CA PRO A 35 -2.66 -4.38 -2.24
C PRO A 35 -3.62 -3.20 -2.51
N GLU A 36 -3.97 -3.02 -3.78
CA GLU A 36 -5.04 -2.09 -4.17
C GLU A 36 -6.37 -2.48 -3.50
N ASP A 37 -7.18 -1.47 -3.15
CA ASP A 37 -8.50 -1.62 -2.52
C ASP A 37 -8.53 -2.53 -1.28
N CYS A 38 -7.46 -2.57 -0.50
CA CYS A 38 -7.39 -3.37 0.72
C CYS A 38 -8.08 -2.73 1.93
N GLY A 39 -8.74 -1.58 1.74
CA GLY A 39 -9.48 -0.86 2.78
C GLY A 39 -8.59 0.06 3.60
N GLY A 40 -7.53 0.60 3.00
CA GLY A 40 -6.65 1.57 3.65
C GLY A 40 -5.72 0.98 4.72
N PRO A 41 -5.09 1.85 5.52
CA PRO A 41 -4.15 1.44 6.56
C PRO A 41 -4.75 0.43 7.56
N GLU A 42 -6.01 0.63 7.95
CA GLU A 42 -6.72 -0.24 8.88
C GLU A 42 -6.97 -1.62 8.25
N GLY A 43 -7.56 -1.66 7.05
CA GLY A 43 -7.80 -2.91 6.33
C GLY A 43 -6.52 -3.71 6.10
N TYR A 44 -5.43 -3.07 5.67
CA TYR A 44 -4.15 -3.74 5.47
C TYR A 44 -3.60 -4.34 6.78
N ALA A 45 -3.71 -3.63 7.91
CA ALA A 45 -3.26 -4.12 9.21
C ALA A 45 -4.03 -5.38 9.65
N GLU A 46 -5.35 -5.40 9.43
CA GLU A 46 -6.16 -6.58 9.71
C GLU A 46 -5.76 -7.78 8.83
N HIS A 47 -5.51 -7.55 7.53
CA HIS A 47 -5.05 -8.59 6.61
C HIS A 47 -3.74 -9.22 7.08
N LEU A 48 -2.76 -8.40 7.46
CA LEU A 48 -1.50 -8.88 8.04
C LEU A 48 -1.72 -9.66 9.34
N GLY A 49 -2.66 -9.22 10.18
CA GLY A 49 -3.06 -9.91 11.40
C GLY A 49 -3.59 -11.33 11.12
N ALA A 50 -4.48 -11.48 10.14
CA ALA A 50 -5.03 -12.78 9.77
C ALA A 50 -3.97 -13.72 9.18
N LEU A 51 -3.05 -13.21 8.35
CA LEU A 51 -1.95 -14.00 7.80
C LEU A 51 -1.00 -14.53 8.87
N ARG A 52 -0.83 -13.79 9.98
CA ARG A 52 0.00 -14.24 11.13
C ARG A 52 -0.66 -15.38 11.91
N HIS A 53 -1.98 -15.51 11.88
CA HIS A 53 -2.69 -16.62 12.51
C HIS A 53 -2.71 -17.83 11.58
N ARG A 54 -2.03 -18.92 11.99
CA ARG A 54 -1.85 -20.20 11.27
C ARG A 54 -3.13 -20.88 10.74
N LYS A 55 -4.33 -20.44 11.13
CA LYS A 55 -5.59 -20.87 10.52
C LYS A 55 -5.92 -19.91 9.37
N GLY A 56 -5.17 -20.08 8.27
CA GLY A 56 -5.43 -19.40 7.02
C GLY A 56 -6.87 -19.62 6.55
N TRP A 57 -7.40 -18.61 5.87
CA TRP A 57 -8.71 -18.62 5.19
C TRP A 57 -9.96 -18.60 6.10
N LYS A 58 -10.16 -17.49 6.83
CA LYS A 58 -11.51 -17.06 7.26
C LYS A 58 -11.74 -15.56 7.08
N TYR A 59 -11.17 -14.95 6.05
CA TYR A 59 -11.73 -13.68 5.55
C TYR A 59 -13.01 -14.02 4.77
N GLN A 60 -14.15 -13.98 5.46
CA GLN A 60 -15.45 -13.94 4.80
C GLN A 60 -15.56 -12.55 4.18
N ALA A 61 -15.44 -12.46 2.85
CA ALA A 61 -15.71 -11.25 2.10
C ALA A 61 -17.19 -10.86 2.29
N LYS A 62 -17.49 -10.14 3.37
CA LYS A 62 -18.82 -9.57 3.62
C LYS A 62 -19.00 -8.18 3.01
N HIS A 63 -18.05 -7.70 2.20
CA HIS A 63 -18.10 -6.34 1.63
C HIS A 63 -17.92 -6.27 0.11
N LEU A 64 -18.03 -7.40 -0.62
CA LEU A 64 -17.98 -7.36 -2.10
C LEU A 64 -19.34 -7.15 -2.79
N PHE A 65 -20.46 -7.05 -2.06
CA PHE A 65 -21.73 -6.68 -2.69
C PHE A 65 -22.55 -5.80 -1.74
N GLY A 66 -22.60 -4.50 -2.05
CA GLY A 66 -23.26 -3.52 -1.22
C GLY A 66 -23.57 -2.20 -1.92
N THR A 67 -24.02 -2.22 -3.18
CA THR A 67 -24.93 -1.19 -3.70
C THR A 67 -25.83 -1.82 -4.77
N THR A 68 -27.00 -2.27 -4.31
CA THR A 68 -28.20 -2.28 -5.14
C THR A 68 -28.65 -0.83 -5.31
N ILE A 69 -28.65 -0.35 -6.55
CA ILE A 69 -29.86 0.18 -7.20
C ILE A 69 -29.89 -0.41 -8.61
#